data_AF-A0A1F6FKY1-F1
#
_entry.id   AF-A0A1F6FKY1-F1
#
_cell.length_a   1.000
_cell.length_b   1.000
_cell.length_c   1.000
_cell.angle_alpha   90.00
_cell.angle_beta   90.00
_cell.angle_gamma   90.00
#
_symmetry.space_group_name_H-M   'P 1'
#
loop_
_entity.id
_entity.type
_entity.pdbx_description
1 polymer ?
#
loop_
_entity_poly.entity_id
_entity_poly.type
_entity_poly.pdbx_seq_one_letter_code
_entity_poly.pdbx_strand_id
1 'polypeptide(L)'
;MTQEYNIDAAGRTLGRVASEAAKALMGKTNVDYTPNKRSDVRVSISNVSKLHMRERKRMQKKYTTYSGYPGGLKKESYTSLKSRKGAGEPLRLAIKRMLPRNTMLTERMKNLVIQD
;
A
#
# COMPACT_ATOMS: atom_id res chain seq x y z
N MET A 1 -24.20 1.63 2.69
CA MET A 1 -23.57 0.41 3.22
C MET A 1 -22.11 0.44 2.80
N THR A 2 -21.18 0.22 3.73
CA THR A 2 -19.75 0.18 3.41
C THR A 2 -19.44 -1.12 2.67
N GLN A 3 -18.81 -1.03 1.50
CA GLN A 3 -18.43 -2.21 0.75
C GLN A 3 -17.06 -2.70 1.18
N GLU A 4 -16.95 -3.96 1.56
CA GLU A 4 -15.69 -4.58 1.96
C GLU A 4 -15.08 -5.35 0.79
N TYR A 5 -13.78 -5.14 0.56
CA TYR A 5 -13.01 -5.79 -0.48
C TYR A 5 -11.81 -6.50 0.14
N ASN A 6 -11.83 -7.83 0.13
CA ASN A 6 -10.83 -8.66 0.77
C ASN A 6 -9.83 -9.19 -0.27
N ILE A 7 -8.54 -9.04 0.00
CA ILE A 7 -7.46 -9.50 -0.88
C ILE A 7 -6.53 -10.43 -0.12
N ASP A 8 -6.40 -11.67 -0.60
CA ASP A 8 -5.34 -12.57 -0.13
C ASP A 8 -4.02 -12.25 -0.84
N ALA A 9 -2.97 -11.99 -0.07
CA ALA A 9 -1.65 -11.64 -0.58
C ALA A 9 -0.70 -12.86 -0.71
N ALA A 10 -1.10 -14.04 -0.25
CA ALA A 10 -0.26 -15.24 -0.26
C ALA A 10 0.21 -15.63 -1.67
N GLY A 11 1.53 -15.76 -1.88
CA GLY A 11 2.11 -16.15 -3.17
C GLY A 11 2.01 -15.11 -4.28
N ARG A 12 1.32 -13.99 -4.05
CA ARG A 12 1.14 -12.92 -5.04
C ARG A 12 2.30 -11.92 -4.98
N THR A 13 2.55 -11.24 -6.09
CA THR A 13 3.62 -10.22 -6.15
C THR A 13 3.15 -8.91 -5.51
N LEU A 14 3.98 -8.30 -4.64
CA LEU A 14 3.69 -7.05 -3.94
C LEU A 14 3.06 -5.96 -4.82
N GLY A 15 3.62 -5.73 -6.01
CA GLY A 15 3.11 -4.68 -6.92
C GLY A 15 1.72 -4.97 -7.48
N ARG A 16 1.38 -6.25 -7.73
CA ARG A 16 0.06 -6.64 -8.25
C ARG A 16 -1.02 -6.45 -7.19
N VAL A 17 -0.74 -6.92 -5.98
CA VAL A 17 -1.62 -6.73 -4.80
C VAL A 17 -1.83 -5.25 -4.52
N ALA A 18 -0.76 -4.46 -4.54
CA ALA A 18 -0.86 -3.01 -4.33
C ALA A 18 -1.72 -2.30 -5.38
N SER A 19 -1.59 -2.69 -6.66
CA SER A 19 -2.35 -2.07 -7.75
C SER A 19 -3.84 -2.41 -7.67
N GLU A 20 -4.17 -3.64 -7.32
CA GLU A 20 -5.54 -4.09 -7.11
C GLU A 20 -6.18 -3.38 -5.92
N ALA A 21 -5.48 -3.35 -4.78
CA ALA A 21 -5.92 -2.64 -3.58
C ALA A 21 -6.13 -1.15 -3.84
N ALA A 22 -5.23 -0.49 -4.58
CA ALA A 22 -5.39 0.93 -4.93
C ALA A 22 -6.62 1.18 -5.83
N LYS A 23 -6.91 0.27 -6.78
CA LYS A 23 -8.10 0.36 -7.64
C LYS A 23 -9.38 0.22 -6.81
N ALA A 24 -9.42 -0.74 -5.88
CA ALA A 24 -10.53 -0.94 -4.96
C ALA A 24 -10.72 0.26 -4.02
N LEU A 25 -9.64 0.80 -3.42
CA LEU A 25 -9.70 1.99 -2.55
C LEU A 25 -10.17 3.26 -3.30
N MET A 26 -9.92 3.36 -4.60
CA MET A 26 -10.47 4.44 -5.41
C MET A 26 -11.96 4.27 -5.72
N GLY A 27 -12.54 3.09 -5.47
CA GLY A 27 -13.91 2.74 -5.84
C GLY A 27 -14.08 2.35 -7.31
N LYS A 28 -12.99 2.21 -8.08
CA LYS A 28 -13.04 1.89 -9.53
C LYS A 28 -13.51 0.47 -9.86
N THR A 29 -13.74 -0.36 -8.84
CA THR A 29 -14.37 -1.67 -8.97
C THR A 29 -15.90 -1.58 -8.98
N ASN A 30 -16.44 -0.45 -8.51
CA ASN A 30 -17.87 -0.24 -8.39
C ASN A 30 -18.40 0.49 -9.61
N VAL A 31 -19.63 0.16 -10.01
CA VAL A 31 -20.31 0.78 -11.16
C VAL A 31 -20.60 2.27 -10.88
N ASP A 32 -20.91 2.62 -9.63
CA ASP A 32 -21.23 3.98 -9.20
C ASP A 32 -20.01 4.90 -8.99
N TYR A 33 -18.86 4.56 -9.59
CA TYR A 33 -17.64 5.32 -9.42
C TYR A 33 -17.75 6.71 -10.05
N THR A 34 -17.62 7.75 -9.22
CA THR A 34 -17.43 9.12 -9.68
C THR A 34 -16.09 9.67 -9.19
N PRO A 35 -15.24 10.23 -10.06
CA PRO A 35 -13.87 10.64 -9.69
C PRO A 35 -13.79 11.73 -8.62
N ASN A 36 -14.79 12.61 -8.54
CA ASN A 36 -14.87 13.70 -7.55
C ASN A 36 -15.55 13.29 -6.23
N LYS A 37 -16.24 12.14 -6.21
CA LYS A 37 -17.00 11.67 -5.06
C LYS A 37 -16.19 10.67 -4.25
N ARG A 38 -16.36 10.72 -2.92
CA ARG A 38 -15.77 9.74 -2.01
C ARG A 38 -16.51 8.41 -2.16
N SER A 39 -15.76 7.33 -2.20
CA SER A 39 -16.30 5.97 -2.26
C SER A 39 -16.22 5.33 -0.87
N ASP A 40 -17.34 4.77 -0.41
CA ASP A 40 -17.43 4.08 0.88
C ASP A 40 -16.97 2.63 0.77
N VAL A 41 -15.68 2.45 0.45
CA VAL A 41 -15.04 1.14 0.29
C VAL A 41 -13.97 0.97 1.36
N ARG A 42 -13.93 -0.22 1.99
CA ARG A 42 -12.88 -0.67 2.89
C ARG A 42 -12.14 -1.85 2.26
N VAL A 43 -10.82 -1.79 2.25
CA VAL A 43 -9.98 -2.85 1.66
C VAL A 43 -9.19 -3.52 2.78
N SER A 44 -9.35 -4.84 2.91
CA SER A 44 -8.62 -5.66 3.87
C SER A 44 -7.67 -6.58 3.13
N ILE A 45 -6.39 -6.59 3.51
CA ILE A 45 -5.37 -7.45 2.91
C ILE A 45 -4.88 -8.42 3.98
N SER A 46 -4.92 -9.72 3.70
CA SER A 46 -4.48 -10.80 4.59
C SER A 46 -3.22 -11.52 4.07
N ASN A 47 -2.56 -12.30 4.95
CA ASN A 47 -1.37 -13.10 4.65
C ASN A 47 -0.20 -12.31 4.03
N VAL A 48 0.00 -11.07 4.49
CA VAL A 48 0.99 -10.15 3.91
C VAL A 48 2.42 -10.65 4.14
N SER A 49 2.62 -11.42 5.20
CA SER A 49 3.86 -12.14 5.53
C SER A 49 4.31 -13.10 4.42
N LYS A 50 3.37 -13.68 3.66
CA LYS A 50 3.57 -14.66 2.58
C LYS A 50 3.65 -14.02 1.18
N LEU A 51 3.77 -12.69 1.09
CA LEU A 51 3.94 -11.99 -0.18
C LEU A 51 5.21 -12.43 -0.91
N HIS A 52 5.06 -12.65 -2.20
CA HIS A 52 6.18 -12.94 -3.08
C HIS A 52 6.86 -11.64 -3.53
N MET A 53 8.17 -11.58 -3.32
CA MET A 53 9.03 -10.53 -3.86
C MET A 53 10.30 -11.19 -4.39
N ARG A 54 10.65 -10.88 -5.65
CA ARG A 54 11.89 -11.36 -6.26
C ARG A 54 13.08 -11.01 -5.36
N GLU A 55 13.94 -11.97 -5.13
CA GLU A 55 15.05 -11.88 -4.20
C GLU A 55 15.98 -10.68 -4.49
N ARG A 56 16.38 -10.50 -5.75
CA ARG A 56 17.15 -9.33 -6.20
C ARG A 56 16.49 -8.01 -5.79
N LYS A 57 15.16 -7.89 -5.93
CA LYS A 57 14.43 -6.69 -5.52
C LYS A 57 14.42 -6.55 -4.00
N ARG A 58 14.28 -7.64 -3.25
CA ARG A 58 14.30 -7.63 -1.78
C ARG A 58 15.62 -7.08 -1.24
N MET A 59 16.75 -7.43 -1.85
CA MET A 59 18.07 -6.93 -1.43
C MET A 59 18.34 -5.49 -1.89
N GLN A 60 18.00 -5.15 -3.13
CA GLN A 60 18.38 -3.87 -3.73
C GLN A 60 17.42 -2.72 -3.38
N LYS A 61 16.19 -3.03 -2.94
CA LYS A 61 15.19 -1.99 -2.67
C LYS A 61 15.57 -1.18 -1.43
N LYS A 62 15.81 0.11 -1.65
CA LYS A 62 16.02 1.12 -0.61
C LYS A 62 14.85 2.10 -0.60
N TYR A 63 14.40 2.46 0.59
CA TYR A 63 13.41 3.48 0.88
C TYR A 63 14.15 4.74 1.32
N THR A 64 13.83 5.87 0.69
CA THR A 64 14.48 7.15 0.99
C THR A 64 13.49 8.10 1.65
N THR A 65 13.96 8.81 2.67
CA THR A 65 13.24 9.87 3.36
C THR A 65 14.19 11.03 3.56
N TYR A 66 13.73 12.25 3.33
CA TYR A 66 14.52 13.47 3.53
C TYR A 66 13.83 14.36 4.55
N SER A 67 14.58 14.88 5.53
CA SER A 67 14.03 15.73 6.58
C SER A 67 13.83 17.18 6.15
N GLY A 68 14.48 17.64 5.10
CA GLY A 68 14.50 19.06 4.69
C GLY A 68 15.85 19.75 4.93
N TYR A 69 16.66 19.24 5.86
CA TYR A 69 17.97 19.81 6.23
C TYR A 69 19.11 19.23 5.39
N PRO A 70 20.17 20.02 5.07
CA PRO A 70 21.39 19.50 4.44
C PRO A 70 21.95 18.30 5.21
N GLY A 71 22.23 17.20 4.51
CA GLY A 71 22.65 15.92 5.13
C GLY A 71 21.52 15.06 5.72
N GLY A 72 20.27 15.54 5.73
CA GLY A 72 19.11 14.86 6.30
C GLY A 72 18.54 13.69 5.48
N LEU A 73 19.29 13.12 4.53
CA LEU A 73 18.85 12.02 3.68
C LEU A 73 19.05 10.67 4.40
N LYS A 74 17.94 10.00 4.70
CA LYS A 74 17.93 8.66 5.28
C LYS A 74 17.59 7.64 4.21
N LYS A 75 18.37 6.56 4.13
CA LYS A 75 18.13 5.41 3.25
C LYS A 75 17.96 4.16 4.12
N GLU A 76 16.84 3.48 3.97
CA GLU A 76 16.51 2.26 4.72
C GLU A 76 16.34 1.09 3.74
N SER A 77 16.89 -0.08 4.04
CA SER A 77 16.70 -1.27 3.20
C SER A 77 15.30 -1.86 3.42
N TYR A 78 14.83 -2.65 2.46
CA TYR A 78 13.56 -3.38 2.60
C TYR A 78 13.53 -4.29 3.83
N THR A 79 14.64 -4.99 4.12
CA THR A 79 14.74 -5.88 5.27
C THR A 79 14.66 -5.12 6.59
N SER A 80 15.39 -4.00 6.72
CA SER A 80 15.33 -3.13 7.90
C SER A 80 13.93 -2.54 8.11
N LEU A 81 13.29 -2.05 7.04
CA LEU A 81 11.93 -1.51 7.12
C LEU A 81 10.92 -2.59 7.56
N LYS A 82 11.00 -3.78 6.97
CA LYS A 82 10.14 -4.92 7.33
C LYS A 82 10.32 -5.33 8.79
N SER A 83 11.55 -5.35 9.30
CA SER A 83 11.84 -5.67 10.70
C SER A 83 11.27 -4.63 11.66
N ARG A 84 11.45 -3.34 11.35
CA ARG A 84 11.06 -2.23 12.23
C ARG A 84 9.55 -1.97 12.27
N LYS A 85 8.85 -2.14 11.15
CA LYS A 85 7.44 -1.74 11.00
C LYS A 85 6.49 -2.86 10.57
N GLY A 86 6.99 -4.08 10.40
CA GLY A 86 6.20 -5.23 9.95
C GLY A 86 6.15 -5.40 8.42
N ALA A 87 5.61 -6.54 7.98
CA ALA A 87 5.54 -6.90 6.55
C ALA A 87 4.55 -6.03 5.76
N GLY A 88 3.60 -5.40 6.45
CA GLY A 88 2.60 -4.50 5.86
C GLY A 88 3.12 -3.15 5.38
N GLU A 89 4.18 -2.60 5.97
CA GLU A 89 4.63 -1.25 5.66
C GLU A 89 5.13 -1.09 4.21
N PRO A 90 5.94 -2.02 3.65
CA PRO A 90 6.29 -1.99 2.22
C PRO A 90 5.08 -1.92 1.29
N LEU A 91 4.01 -2.67 1.61
CA LEU A 91 2.79 -2.72 0.83
C LEU A 91 1.98 -1.43 1.00
N ARG A 92 1.84 -0.93 2.24
CA ARG A 92 1.21 0.35 2.56
C ARG A 92 1.84 1.50 1.79
N LEU A 93 3.17 1.55 1.74
CA LEU A 93 3.92 2.56 0.98
C LEU A 93 3.72 2.43 -0.53
N ALA A 94 3.61 1.20 -1.05
CA ALA A 94 3.32 0.99 -2.46
C ALA A 94 1.91 1.48 -2.81
N ILE A 95 0.90 1.10 -2.04
CA ILE A 95 -0.50 1.52 -2.23
C ILE A 95 -0.62 3.04 -2.14
N LYS A 96 -0.02 3.67 -1.12
CA LYS A 96 -0.03 5.13 -0.96
C LYS A 96 0.51 5.86 -2.19
N ARG A 97 1.54 5.32 -2.83
CA ARG A 97 2.15 5.89 -4.06
C ARG A 97 1.34 5.62 -5.32
N MET A 98 0.41 4.68 -5.31
CA MET A 98 -0.48 4.36 -6.43
C MET A 98 -1.80 5.16 -6.38
N LEU A 99 -2.11 5.79 -5.25
CA LEU A 99 -3.29 6.64 -5.09
C LEU A 99 -3.04 8.07 -5.59
N PRO A 100 -4.06 8.76 -6.14
CA PRO A 100 -3.97 10.17 -6.51
C PRO A 100 -3.59 11.04 -5.30
N ARG A 101 -2.64 11.95 -5.49
CA ARG A 101 -2.19 12.86 -4.45
C ARG A 101 -3.16 14.05 -4.33
N ASN A 102 -4.23 13.87 -3.56
CA ASN A 102 -5.23 14.89 -3.28
C ASN A 102 -5.71 14.80 -1.82
N THR A 103 -6.69 15.63 -1.44
CA THR A 103 -7.27 15.67 -0.08
C THR A 103 -7.92 14.34 0.33
N MET A 104 -8.39 13.53 -0.61
CA MET A 104 -9.04 12.24 -0.37
C MET A 104 -8.03 11.11 -0.07
N LEU A 105 -6.74 11.31 -0.37
CA LEU A 105 -5.69 10.31 -0.17
C LEU A 105 -5.66 9.81 1.29
N THR A 106 -5.71 10.73 2.24
CA THR A 106 -5.61 10.42 3.67
C THR A 106 -6.75 9.54 4.12
N GLU A 107 -7.96 9.81 3.65
CA GLU A 107 -9.16 9.03 3.98
C GLU A 107 -9.14 7.65 3.32
N ARG A 108 -8.79 7.56 2.03
CA ARG A 108 -8.60 6.27 1.35
C ARG A 108 -7.57 5.40 2.07
N MET A 109 -6.49 6.00 2.57
CA MET A 109 -5.48 5.28 3.36
C MET A 109 -5.95 4.86 4.76
N LYS A 110 -6.97 5.51 5.33
CA LYS A 110 -7.61 5.07 6.59
C LYS A 110 -8.52 3.85 6.36
N ASN A 111 -9.08 3.72 5.18
CA ASN A 111 -9.92 2.58 4.79
C ASN A 111 -9.12 1.33 4.40
N LEU A 112 -7.79 1.40 4.40
CA LEU A 112 -6.91 0.26 4.16
C LEU A 112 -6.56 -0.42 5.49
N VAL A 113 -6.96 -1.69 5.62
CA VAL A 113 -6.60 -2.57 6.72
C VAL A 113 -5.62 -3.62 6.21
N ILE A 114 -4.51 -3.80 6.92
CA ILE A 114 -3.47 -4.76 6.56
C ILE A 114 -3.30 -5.71 7.74
N GLN A 115 -3.50 -6.99 7.50
CA GLN A 115 -3.36 -8.08 8.46
C GLN A 115 -2.22 -8.99 8.00
N ASP A 116 -1.39 -9.40 8.95
CA ASP A 116 -0.26 -10.30 8.70
C ASP A 116 -0.62 -11.78 8.92
#